data_AF-A0A2D8HYT7-F1
#
_entry.id   AF-A0A2D8HYT7-F1
#
_cell.length_a   1.000
_cell.length_b   1.000
_cell.length_c   1.000
_cell.angle_alpha   90.00
_cell.angle_beta   90.00
_cell.angle_gamma   90.00
#
_symmetry.space_group_name_H-M   'P 1'
#
loop_
_entity.id
_entity.type
_entity.pdbx_description
1 polymer ?
#
loop_
_entity_poly.entity_id
_entity_poly.type
_entity_poly.pdbx_seq_one_letter_code
_entity_poly.pdbx_strand_id
1 'polypeptide(L)'
;MIFNQRLKSFYFGFLGWNVCFFTLAKNVSDELSKLQSLASMEPKPFVVVEGSGKKIKNRGQGVVVSEEGHVLSAAHIAWIGEDGNYSENFRISFRGKGENLPRGEVHRHTTTFSDRENVSFKENYYRAKILKLNGMRFLGGRDLALFKIQSNMAKSFPFVDFHSLNKPKVKKGEIFYLCHYNFPHKAANPLFLINPVTVVGVAKTTTGLQYLAEGYYRVGSSGGAILKNGKLIGIQSSAYTVNAREVGEIPLGLISFHLVWKDQIKDLVE
;
A
#
# COMPACT_ATOMS: atom_id res chain seq x y z
N MET A 1 -20.82 55.32 45.29
CA MET A 1 -21.49 54.93 44.04
C MET A 1 -20.44 54.73 42.95
N ILE A 2 -19.67 53.63 42.99
CA ILE A 2 -18.75 53.21 41.92
C ILE A 2 -18.68 51.67 41.96
N PHE A 3 -18.49 51.07 40.78
CA PHE A 3 -18.24 49.66 40.45
C PHE A 3 -19.46 48.81 40.11
N ASN A 4 -19.94 49.03 38.88
CA ASN A 4 -20.65 48.03 38.12
C ASN A 4 -20.06 47.97 36.70
N GLN A 5 -18.96 47.23 36.51
CA GLN A 5 -18.46 46.79 35.20
C GLN A 5 -17.21 45.91 35.37
N ARG A 6 -17.20 44.76 34.67
CA ARG A 6 -16.11 43.80 34.42
C ARG A 6 -16.24 42.45 35.12
N LEU A 7 -17.13 41.59 34.60
CA LEU A 7 -16.92 40.13 34.63
C LEU A 7 -17.86 39.41 33.64
N LYS A 8 -17.82 39.82 32.37
CA LYS A 8 -18.56 39.14 31.27
C LYS A 8 -17.66 38.66 30.12
N SER A 9 -16.34 38.62 30.28
CA SER A 9 -15.42 38.21 29.20
C SER A 9 -14.62 36.93 29.45
N PHE A 10 -14.88 36.17 30.51
CA PHE A 10 -14.06 34.99 30.84
C PHE A 10 -14.65 33.61 30.45
N TYR A 11 -15.87 33.55 29.91
CA TYR A 11 -16.51 32.27 29.57
C TYR A 11 -16.45 31.87 28.09
N PHE A 12 -15.89 32.71 27.20
CA PHE A 12 -15.80 32.40 25.77
C PHE A 12 -14.47 31.72 25.36
N GLY A 13 -13.47 31.68 26.24
CA GLY A 13 -12.16 31.05 25.95
C GLY A 13 -12.08 29.54 26.24
N PHE A 14 -12.96 28.99 27.09
CA PHE A 14 -12.86 27.60 27.54
C PHE A 14 -13.68 26.60 26.69
N LEU A 15 -14.66 27.10 25.92
CA LEU A 15 -15.50 26.27 25.07
C LEU A 15 -14.82 25.92 23.73
N GLY A 16 -14.00 26.83 23.19
CA GLY A 16 -13.26 26.59 21.94
C GLY A 16 -12.13 25.56 22.06
N TRP A 17 -11.55 25.43 23.26
CA TRP A 17 -10.41 24.53 23.49
C TRP A 17 -10.84 23.06 23.60
N ASN A 18 -11.95 22.80 24.31
CA ASN A 18 -12.49 21.45 24.44
C ASN A 18 -12.98 20.88 23.10
N VAL A 19 -13.66 21.69 22.27
CA VAL A 19 -14.17 21.23 20.96
C VAL A 19 -13.04 20.81 20.01
N CYS A 20 -11.87 21.47 20.05
CA CYS A 20 -10.71 21.07 19.26
C CYS A 20 -10.08 19.76 19.76
N PHE A 21 -10.00 19.53 21.07
CA PHE A 21 -9.46 18.28 21.62
C PHE A 21 -10.39 17.08 21.39
N PHE A 22 -11.71 17.26 21.54
CA PHE A 22 -12.67 16.18 21.30
C PHE A 22 -12.76 15.79 19.81
N THR A 23 -12.67 16.76 18.89
CA THR A 23 -12.64 16.45 17.45
C THR A 23 -11.33 15.78 17.03
N LEU A 24 -10.18 16.21 17.57
CA LEU A 24 -8.89 15.58 17.31
C LEU A 24 -8.84 14.15 17.87
N ALA A 25 -9.27 13.94 19.12
CA ALA A 25 -9.29 12.63 19.75
C ALA A 25 -10.27 11.66 19.05
N LYS A 26 -11.43 12.15 18.61
CA LYS A 26 -12.41 11.36 17.84
C LYS A 26 -11.89 10.98 16.44
N ASN A 27 -11.16 11.88 15.78
CA ASN A 27 -10.56 11.58 14.49
C ASN A 27 -9.43 10.54 14.61
N VAL A 28 -8.61 10.62 15.66
CA VAL A 28 -7.55 9.63 15.92
C VAL A 28 -8.13 8.25 16.27
N SER A 29 -9.20 8.19 17.07
CA SER A 29 -9.85 6.91 17.40
C SER A 29 -10.54 6.26 16.20
N ASP A 30 -11.13 7.05 15.30
CA ASP A 30 -11.75 6.58 14.05
C ASP A 30 -10.71 6.16 12.99
N GLU A 31 -9.52 6.74 13.01
CA GLU A 31 -8.42 6.33 12.13
C GLU A 31 -7.75 5.03 12.61
N LEU A 32 -7.46 4.93 13.92
CA LEU A 32 -6.87 3.74 14.52
C LEU A 32 -7.77 2.51 14.35
N SER A 33 -9.08 2.68 14.51
CA SER A 33 -10.06 1.59 14.34
C SER A 33 -10.09 1.07 12.89
N LYS A 34 -9.97 1.95 11.89
CA LYS A 34 -9.87 1.57 10.47
C LYS A 34 -8.60 0.79 10.17
N LEU A 35 -7.46 1.23 10.70
CA LEU A 35 -6.19 0.50 10.54
C LEU A 35 -6.21 -0.84 11.25
N GLN A 36 -6.82 -0.91 12.44
CA GLN A 36 -7.01 -2.15 13.18
C GLN A 36 -7.90 -3.14 12.41
N SER A 37 -8.98 -2.65 11.81
CA SER A 37 -9.86 -3.45 10.94
C SER A 37 -9.13 -3.99 9.72
N LEU A 38 -8.28 -3.18 9.08
CA LEU A 38 -7.43 -3.63 7.96
C LEU A 38 -6.38 -4.66 8.40
N ALA A 39 -5.77 -4.48 9.57
CA ALA A 39 -4.79 -5.41 10.12
C ALA A 39 -5.41 -6.77 10.47
N SER A 40 -6.68 -6.78 10.93
CA SER A 40 -7.40 -7.98 11.32
C SER A 40 -8.12 -8.69 10.16
N MET A 41 -8.26 -8.06 9.00
CA MET A 41 -8.92 -8.65 7.83
C MET A 41 -8.23 -9.95 7.37
N GLU A 42 -9.01 -10.99 7.08
CA GLU A 42 -8.53 -12.26 6.52
C GLU A 42 -9.56 -12.78 5.49
N PRO A 43 -9.22 -12.88 4.20
CA PRO A 43 -7.93 -12.56 3.61
C PRO A 43 -7.72 -11.05 3.46
N LYS A 44 -6.46 -10.61 3.59
CA LYS A 44 -6.08 -9.21 3.37
C LYS A 44 -6.15 -8.87 1.87
N PRO A 45 -6.48 -7.62 1.51
CA PRO A 45 -6.49 -7.15 0.12
C PRO A 45 -5.09 -6.82 -0.42
N PHE A 46 -4.04 -7.15 0.33
CA PHE A 46 -2.64 -6.92 -0.05
C PHE A 46 -2.04 -8.22 -0.56
N VAL A 47 -1.31 -8.13 -1.67
CA VAL A 47 -0.83 -9.29 -2.42
C VAL A 47 0.64 -9.15 -2.78
N VAL A 48 1.26 -10.26 -3.15
CA VAL A 48 2.55 -10.26 -3.83
C VAL A 48 2.31 -10.36 -5.33
N VAL A 49 3.01 -9.51 -6.09
CA VAL A 49 2.97 -9.52 -7.56
C VAL A 49 4.31 -10.02 -8.06
N GLU A 50 4.27 -11.00 -8.95
CA GLU A 50 5.46 -11.63 -9.51
C GLU A 50 5.42 -11.61 -11.04
N GLY A 51 6.46 -11.04 -11.65
CA GLY A 51 6.79 -11.22 -13.06
C GLY A 51 7.83 -12.31 -13.24
N SER A 52 7.59 -13.27 -14.13
CA SER A 52 8.53 -14.36 -14.41
C SER A 52 9.19 -14.18 -15.78
N GLY A 53 10.52 -14.20 -15.80
CA GLY A 53 11.33 -14.32 -17.00
C GLY A 53 11.74 -15.76 -17.31
N LYS A 54 12.78 -15.94 -18.12
CA LYS A 54 13.31 -17.26 -18.50
C LYS A 54 13.96 -17.99 -17.31
N LYS A 55 14.74 -17.27 -16.50
CA LYS A 55 15.53 -17.84 -15.39
C LYS A 55 15.26 -17.18 -14.04
N ILE A 56 14.89 -15.90 -14.04
CA ILE A 56 14.64 -15.13 -12.82
C ILE A 56 13.19 -14.69 -12.71
N LYS A 57 12.82 -14.33 -11.48
CA LYS A 57 11.53 -13.77 -11.11
C LYS A 57 11.76 -12.42 -10.46
N ASN A 58 10.95 -11.44 -10.82
CA ASN A 58 10.90 -10.15 -10.15
C ASN A 58 9.63 -10.10 -9.29
N ARG A 59 9.76 -9.71 -8.02
CA ARG A 59 8.67 -9.72 -7.05
C ARG A 59 8.56 -8.37 -6.37
N GLY A 60 7.33 -7.88 -6.28
CA GLY A 60 6.95 -6.76 -5.42
C GLY A 60 5.61 -7.02 -4.77
N GLN A 61 4.89 -5.97 -4.44
CA GLN A 61 3.62 -6.01 -3.73
C GLN A 61 2.53 -5.38 -4.56
N GLY A 62 1.28 -5.58 -4.15
CA GLY A 62 0.15 -4.93 -4.78
C GLY A 62 -1.03 -4.86 -3.84
N VAL A 63 -2.06 -4.16 -4.28
CA VAL A 63 -3.33 -4.03 -3.56
C VAL A 63 -4.47 -4.30 -4.52
N VAL A 64 -5.41 -5.13 -4.08
CA VAL A 64 -6.65 -5.40 -4.80
C VAL A 64 -7.58 -4.21 -4.65
N VAL A 65 -8.13 -3.74 -5.77
CA VAL A 65 -8.95 -2.51 -5.85
C VAL A 65 -10.35 -2.75 -6.44
N SER A 66 -10.72 -4.00 -6.68
CA SER A 66 -12.08 -4.37 -7.07
C SER A 66 -12.41 -5.82 -6.68
N GLU A 67 -13.69 -6.13 -6.58
CA GLU A 67 -14.19 -7.46 -6.26
C GLU A 67 -13.80 -8.52 -7.29
N GLU A 68 -13.62 -8.10 -8.55
CA GLU A 68 -13.19 -8.95 -9.66
C GLU A 68 -11.69 -9.28 -9.61
N GLY A 69 -10.91 -8.66 -8.72
CA GLY A 69 -9.48 -8.94 -8.59
C GLY A 69 -8.60 -8.11 -9.51
N HIS A 70 -8.94 -6.83 -9.70
CA HIS A 70 -8.01 -5.84 -10.24
C HIS A 70 -6.98 -5.46 -9.17
N VAL A 71 -5.70 -5.40 -9.54
CA VAL A 71 -4.58 -5.16 -8.60
C VAL A 71 -3.70 -4.03 -9.10
N LEU A 72 -3.54 -2.98 -8.28
CA LEU A 72 -2.57 -1.92 -8.52
C LEU A 72 -1.23 -2.26 -7.90
N SER A 73 -0.15 -1.96 -8.62
CA SER A 73 1.22 -2.24 -8.20
C SER A 73 2.23 -1.38 -8.98
N ALA A 74 3.50 -1.41 -8.57
CA ALA A 74 4.58 -0.73 -9.28
C ALA A 74 4.87 -1.41 -10.62
N ALA A 75 5.09 -0.63 -11.67
CA ALA A 75 5.19 -1.16 -13.03
C ALA A 75 6.53 -1.85 -13.31
N HIS A 76 7.61 -1.42 -12.67
CA HIS A 76 8.95 -2.00 -12.81
C HIS A 76 9.02 -3.46 -12.38
N ILE A 77 8.04 -3.99 -11.63
CA ILE A 77 7.92 -5.43 -11.34
C ILE A 77 7.77 -6.25 -12.64
N ALA A 78 7.20 -5.65 -13.69
CA ALA A 78 7.12 -6.27 -15.00
C ALA A 78 8.47 -6.34 -15.72
N TRP A 79 9.46 -5.50 -15.38
CA TRP A 79 10.76 -5.53 -16.03
C TRP A 79 11.62 -6.66 -15.45
N ILE A 80 12.16 -7.51 -16.34
CA ILE A 80 13.08 -8.57 -16.00
C ILE A 80 14.46 -8.19 -16.54
N GLY A 81 15.33 -7.70 -15.66
CA GLY A 81 16.64 -7.14 -16.03
C GLY A 81 17.52 -8.10 -16.82
N GLU A 82 17.60 -9.37 -16.41
CA GLU A 82 18.41 -10.39 -17.11
C GLU A 82 17.89 -10.73 -18.50
N ASP A 83 16.57 -10.70 -18.69
CA ASP A 83 15.96 -10.94 -20.00
C ASP A 83 16.00 -9.68 -20.89
N GLY A 84 16.33 -8.52 -20.32
CA GLY A 84 16.29 -7.23 -21.00
C GLY A 84 14.91 -6.89 -21.56
N ASN A 85 13.84 -7.41 -20.97
CA ASN A 85 12.49 -7.26 -21.49
C ASN A 85 11.42 -7.29 -20.38
N TYR A 86 10.21 -6.89 -20.74
CA TYR A 86 9.04 -7.00 -19.87
C TYR A 86 8.49 -8.43 -19.88
N SER A 87 8.14 -8.91 -18.69
CA SER A 87 7.40 -10.14 -18.49
C SER A 87 6.01 -10.06 -19.13
N GLU A 88 5.56 -11.19 -19.67
CA GLU A 88 4.15 -11.46 -20.02
C GLU A 88 3.53 -12.53 -19.11
N ASN A 89 4.32 -13.09 -18.21
CA ASN A 89 3.91 -14.15 -17.31
C ASN A 89 3.85 -13.62 -15.88
N PHE A 90 2.63 -13.36 -15.41
CA PHE A 90 2.39 -12.78 -14.09
C PHE A 90 1.66 -13.75 -13.18
N ARG A 91 2.07 -13.73 -11.91
CA ARG A 91 1.35 -14.36 -10.82
C ARG A 91 1.05 -13.36 -9.72
N ILE A 92 -0.13 -13.48 -9.14
CA ILE A 92 -0.53 -12.74 -7.95
C ILE A 92 -0.78 -13.74 -6.84
N SER A 93 -0.25 -13.46 -5.64
CA SER A 93 -0.43 -14.35 -4.51
C SER A 93 -0.90 -13.67 -3.24
N PHE A 94 -1.81 -14.37 -2.54
CA PHE A 94 -2.28 -14.01 -1.21
C PHE A 94 -1.53 -14.84 -0.17
N ARG A 95 -1.01 -14.19 0.88
CA ARG A 95 -0.32 -14.85 2.00
C ARG A 95 -1.17 -14.79 3.26
N GLY A 96 -1.30 -15.92 3.96
CA GLY A 96 -1.99 -15.97 5.24
C GLY A 96 -1.89 -17.33 5.93
N LYS A 97 -2.54 -17.45 7.09
CA LYS A 97 -2.52 -18.66 7.92
C LYS A 97 -3.82 -19.48 7.86
N GLY A 98 -4.89 -18.96 7.25
CA GLY A 98 -6.26 -19.44 7.45
C GLY A 98 -6.90 -20.25 6.30
N GLU A 99 -8.10 -20.75 6.58
CA GLU A 99 -9.04 -21.42 5.66
C GLU A 99 -9.76 -20.43 4.72
N ASN A 100 -9.82 -19.16 5.11
CA ASN A 100 -10.54 -18.10 4.40
C ASN A 100 -9.76 -17.46 3.24
N LEU A 101 -8.56 -17.96 2.92
CA LEU A 101 -7.83 -17.46 1.76
C LEU A 101 -8.62 -17.72 0.46
N PRO A 102 -8.52 -16.83 -0.54
CA PRO A 102 -9.17 -17.05 -1.83
C PRO A 102 -8.69 -18.39 -2.44
N ARG A 103 -9.59 -19.15 -3.09
CA ARG A 103 -9.25 -20.47 -3.68
C ARG A 103 -8.43 -20.31 -4.97
N GLY A 104 -7.22 -20.86 -5.01
CA GLY A 104 -6.30 -20.82 -6.16
C GLY A 104 -5.31 -21.98 -6.06
N GLU A 105 -4.26 -21.98 -6.89
CA GLU A 105 -3.17 -22.96 -6.72
C GLU A 105 -2.45 -22.67 -5.40
N VAL A 106 -2.46 -23.61 -4.46
CA VAL A 106 -1.95 -23.40 -3.10
C VAL A 106 -0.58 -24.03 -2.97
N HIS A 107 0.44 -23.23 -2.62
CA HIS A 107 1.68 -23.79 -2.08
C HIS A 107 1.78 -23.52 -0.59
N ARG A 108 2.18 -24.55 0.15
CA ARG A 108 2.47 -24.44 1.58
C ARG A 108 3.94 -24.05 1.74
N HIS A 109 4.18 -22.97 2.47
CA HIS A 109 5.51 -22.51 2.81
C HIS A 109 5.75 -22.72 4.31
N THR A 110 6.92 -23.27 4.63
CA THR A 110 7.42 -23.34 6.00
C THR A 110 8.68 -22.50 6.07
N THR A 111 8.71 -21.52 6.96
CA THR A 111 9.92 -20.72 7.20
C THR A 111 10.36 -20.92 8.65
N THR A 112 11.61 -21.30 8.84
CA THR A 112 12.26 -21.43 10.15
C THR A 112 13.05 -20.14 10.42
N PHE A 113 12.78 -19.46 11.54
CA PHE A 113 13.57 -18.30 11.99
C PHE A 113 14.44 -18.70 13.19
N SER A 114 15.53 -17.96 13.41
CA SER A 114 16.44 -18.15 14.55
C SER A 114 15.86 -17.66 15.88
N ASP A 115 14.86 -16.78 15.85
CA ASP A 115 14.29 -16.08 17.01
C ASP A 115 12.81 -16.41 17.27
N ARG A 116 12.13 -17.08 16.34
CA ARG A 116 10.72 -17.52 16.45
C ARG A 116 10.51 -18.86 15.76
N GLU A 117 9.95 -19.82 16.48
CA GLU A 117 9.71 -21.18 16.00
C GLU A 117 8.87 -21.24 14.71
N ASN A 118 9.18 -22.24 13.87
CA ASN A 118 8.47 -22.72 12.68
C ASN A 118 7.07 -22.13 12.40
N VAL A 119 7.02 -20.95 11.79
CA VAL A 119 5.75 -20.37 11.33
C VAL A 119 5.46 -20.87 9.92
N SER A 120 4.50 -21.79 9.80
CA SER A 120 3.96 -22.19 8.50
C SER A 120 2.89 -21.21 8.02
N PHE A 121 2.83 -20.98 6.71
CA PHE A 121 1.80 -20.18 6.06
C PHE A 121 1.47 -20.72 4.67
N LYS A 122 0.32 -20.31 4.14
CA LYS A 122 -0.12 -20.64 2.78
C LYS A 122 0.11 -19.44 1.88
N GLU A 123 0.56 -19.71 0.65
CA GLU A 123 0.58 -18.74 -0.43
C GLU A 123 -0.28 -19.29 -1.57
N ASN A 124 -1.40 -18.62 -1.85
CA ASN A 124 -2.34 -19.02 -2.90
C ASN A 124 -2.05 -18.18 -4.14
N TYR A 125 -1.70 -18.83 -5.24
CA TYR A 125 -1.32 -18.20 -6.51
C TYR A 125 -2.48 -18.18 -7.49
N TYR A 126 -2.48 -17.12 -8.27
CA TYR A 126 -3.34 -16.92 -9.41
C TYR A 126 -2.50 -16.48 -10.59
N ARG A 127 -2.84 -17.01 -11.77
CA ARG A 127 -2.38 -16.40 -13.01
C ARG A 127 -2.97 -15.00 -13.13
N ALA A 128 -2.17 -14.08 -13.65
CA ALA A 128 -2.58 -12.71 -13.86
C ALA A 128 -2.10 -12.21 -15.23
N LYS A 129 -2.72 -11.12 -15.69
CA LYS A 129 -2.27 -10.36 -16.86
C LYS A 129 -2.15 -8.88 -16.49
N ILE A 130 -1.20 -8.19 -17.12
CA ILE A 130 -1.16 -6.72 -17.08
C ILE A 130 -2.24 -6.17 -18.02
N LEU A 131 -3.03 -5.21 -17.55
CA LEU A 131 -4.01 -4.49 -18.36
C LEU A 131 -3.34 -3.30 -19.05
N LYS A 132 -3.73 -3.04 -20.30
CA LYS A 132 -3.18 -1.96 -21.11
C LYS A 132 -4.23 -0.88 -21.30
N LEU A 133 -3.88 0.37 -20.99
CA LEU A 133 -4.72 1.55 -21.26
C LEU A 133 -4.18 2.26 -22.49
N ASN A 134 -5.00 2.44 -23.54
CA ASN A 134 -4.58 3.06 -24.81
C ASN A 134 -3.31 2.41 -25.40
N GLY A 135 -3.22 1.08 -25.32
CA GLY A 135 -2.04 0.31 -25.76
C GLY A 135 -0.84 0.36 -24.81
N MET A 136 -0.84 1.26 -23.82
CA MET A 136 0.25 1.43 -22.87
C MET A 136 0.10 0.48 -21.69
N ARG A 137 1.19 -0.22 -21.35
CA ARG A 137 1.26 -1.10 -20.16
C ARG A 137 1.16 -0.32 -18.85
N PHE A 138 1.66 0.92 -18.85
CA PHE A 138 1.88 1.72 -17.66
C PHE A 138 0.93 2.91 -17.64
N LEU A 139 0.28 3.12 -16.49
CA LEU A 139 -0.80 4.08 -16.35
C LEU A 139 -0.28 5.53 -16.44
N GLY A 140 -0.51 6.16 -17.60
CA GLY A 140 -0.05 7.52 -17.88
C GLY A 140 1.47 7.64 -17.95
N GLY A 141 2.18 6.57 -18.36
CA GLY A 141 3.65 6.56 -18.47
C GLY A 141 4.40 6.61 -17.13
N ARG A 142 3.70 6.37 -16.02
CA ARG A 142 4.26 6.35 -14.66
C ARG A 142 4.71 4.94 -14.28
N ASP A 143 5.45 4.81 -13.19
CA ASP A 143 5.77 3.51 -12.61
C ASP A 143 4.57 2.93 -11.83
N LEU A 144 3.44 2.81 -12.53
CA LEU A 144 2.18 2.27 -12.04
C LEU A 144 1.57 1.34 -13.10
N ALA A 145 1.19 0.13 -12.68
CA ALA A 145 0.53 -0.86 -13.53
C ALA A 145 -0.75 -1.39 -12.87
N LEU A 146 -1.72 -1.76 -13.71
CA LEU A 146 -2.93 -2.48 -13.29
C LEU A 146 -2.84 -3.92 -13.79
N PHE A 147 -3.06 -4.86 -12.90
CA PHE A 147 -3.10 -6.29 -13.19
C PHE A 147 -4.52 -6.82 -12.98
N LYS A 148 -4.87 -7.88 -13.71
CA LYS A 148 -6.11 -8.61 -13.53
C LYS A 148 -5.82 -10.05 -13.17
N ILE A 149 -6.33 -10.47 -12.01
CA ILE A 149 -6.37 -11.87 -11.62
C ILE A 149 -7.29 -12.64 -12.58
N GLN A 150 -6.78 -13.75 -13.11
CA GLN A 150 -7.56 -14.72 -13.87
C GLN A 150 -8.10 -15.76 -12.90
N SER A 151 -9.41 -15.70 -12.64
CA SER A 151 -10.07 -16.59 -11.70
C SER A 151 -11.49 -16.89 -12.19
N ASN A 152 -11.89 -18.15 -12.05
CA ASN A 152 -13.25 -18.63 -12.32
C ASN A 152 -14.09 -18.69 -11.03
N MET A 153 -13.61 -18.10 -9.93
CA MET A 153 -14.32 -18.14 -8.65
C MET A 153 -15.60 -17.31 -8.68
N ALA A 154 -16.65 -17.86 -8.08
CA ALA A 154 -17.91 -17.15 -7.84
C ALA A 154 -17.83 -16.15 -6.68
N LYS A 155 -16.79 -16.22 -5.83
CA LYS A 155 -16.64 -15.38 -4.64
C LYS A 155 -15.74 -14.17 -4.94
N SER A 156 -16.14 -13.00 -4.45
CA SER A 156 -15.39 -11.74 -4.59
C SER A 156 -14.04 -11.78 -3.87
N PHE A 157 -13.07 -11.05 -4.43
CA PHE A 157 -11.77 -10.81 -3.77
C PHE A 157 -11.89 -9.70 -2.71
N PRO A 158 -11.14 -9.78 -1.60
CA PRO A 158 -11.03 -8.65 -0.67
C PRO A 158 -10.36 -7.48 -1.40
N PHE A 159 -10.85 -6.26 -1.22
CA PHE A 159 -10.29 -5.08 -1.88
C PHE A 159 -10.26 -3.85 -0.97
N VAL A 160 -9.50 -2.83 -1.38
CA VAL A 160 -9.45 -1.51 -0.72
C VAL A 160 -10.06 -0.45 -1.64
N ASP A 161 -10.97 0.35 -1.08
CA ASP A 161 -11.54 1.51 -1.77
C ASP A 161 -10.52 2.62 -2.01
N PHE A 162 -10.70 3.35 -3.11
CA PHE A 162 -9.98 4.59 -3.36
C PHE A 162 -10.36 5.70 -2.39
N HIS A 163 -9.38 6.50 -1.99
CA HIS A 163 -9.59 7.69 -1.16
C HIS A 163 -10.45 8.75 -1.86
N SER A 164 -10.33 8.86 -3.19
CA SER A 164 -11.04 9.86 -3.99
C SER A 164 -11.36 9.35 -5.40
N LEU A 165 -12.41 9.93 -5.99
CA LEU A 165 -12.77 9.72 -7.40
C LEU A 165 -11.75 10.38 -8.33
N ASN A 166 -11.40 11.64 -8.05
CA ASN A 166 -10.43 12.44 -8.80
C ASN A 166 -9.04 12.44 -8.15
N LYS A 167 -8.02 12.95 -8.86
CA LYS A 167 -6.65 13.09 -8.34
C LYS A 167 -6.65 13.86 -7.00
N PRO A 168 -6.17 13.24 -5.91
CA PRO A 168 -6.20 13.87 -4.60
C PRO A 168 -5.16 15.00 -4.49
N LYS A 169 -5.45 15.98 -3.65
CA LYS A 169 -4.50 17.01 -3.22
C LYS A 169 -3.78 16.51 -1.97
N VAL A 170 -2.47 16.67 -1.94
CA VAL A 170 -1.59 16.24 -0.85
C VAL A 170 -0.69 17.40 -0.46
N LYS A 171 -0.56 17.64 0.84
CA LYS A 171 0.33 18.65 1.43
C LYS A 171 1.52 18.00 2.12
N LYS A 172 2.63 18.73 2.17
CA LYS A 172 3.77 18.39 3.02
C LYS A 172 3.31 18.35 4.49
N GLY A 173 3.79 17.37 5.23
CA GLY A 173 3.44 17.12 6.63
C GLY A 173 2.23 16.22 6.84
N GLU A 174 1.49 15.83 5.78
CA GLU A 174 0.43 14.83 5.93
C GLU A 174 1.03 13.45 6.25
N ILE A 175 0.38 12.73 7.18
CA ILE A 175 0.74 11.36 7.55
C ILE A 175 -0.16 10.40 6.78
N PHE A 176 0.46 9.45 6.08
CA PHE A 176 -0.20 8.31 5.44
C PHE A 176 0.35 7.01 6.02
N TYR A 177 -0.17 5.86 5.58
CA TYR A 177 0.29 4.55 6.03
C TYR A 177 0.74 3.69 4.87
N LEU A 178 2.00 3.25 4.90
CA LEU A 178 2.53 2.25 3.99
C LEU A 178 2.17 0.86 4.50
N CYS A 179 1.35 0.16 3.72
CA CYS A 179 0.85 -1.18 3.98
C CYS A 179 1.58 -2.20 3.10
N HIS A 180 2.36 -3.09 3.73
CA HIS A 180 3.23 -4.00 3.00
C HIS A 180 3.68 -5.23 3.83
N TYR A 181 3.99 -6.34 3.17
CA TYR A 181 4.63 -7.50 3.80
C TYR A 181 6.12 -7.25 4.07
N ASN A 182 6.65 -7.91 5.10
CA ASN A 182 8.04 -7.76 5.54
C ASN A 182 9.07 -8.32 4.52
N PHE A 183 8.77 -9.46 3.91
CA PHE A 183 9.66 -10.12 2.93
C PHE A 183 8.90 -10.57 1.68
N PRO A 184 8.46 -9.64 0.83
CA PRO A 184 7.68 -9.97 -0.37
C PRO A 184 8.55 -10.65 -1.44
N HIS A 185 9.83 -10.31 -1.51
CA HIS A 185 10.78 -10.80 -2.52
C HIS A 185 11.15 -12.29 -2.34
N LYS A 186 10.83 -12.90 -1.20
CA LYS A 186 11.13 -14.31 -0.88
C LYS A 186 9.94 -14.99 -0.22
N ALA A 187 9.89 -16.32 -0.29
CA ALA A 187 8.95 -17.14 0.47
C ALA A 187 9.35 -17.12 1.95
N ALA A 188 9.00 -16.06 2.65
CA ALA A 188 9.34 -15.84 4.05
C ALA A 188 8.18 -15.13 4.77
N ASN A 189 8.42 -14.80 6.05
CA ASN A 189 7.45 -14.29 7.02
C ASN A 189 6.31 -13.48 6.36
N PRO A 190 5.06 -13.95 6.43
CA PRO A 190 3.91 -13.21 5.91
C PRO A 190 3.49 -12.06 6.86
N LEU A 191 4.36 -11.64 7.80
CA LEU A 191 4.10 -10.50 8.67
C LEU A 191 3.76 -9.28 7.83
N PHE A 192 2.54 -8.81 8.03
CA PHE A 192 2.01 -7.61 7.40
C PHE A 192 2.31 -6.40 8.28
N LEU A 193 2.84 -5.35 7.68
CA LEU A 193 3.25 -4.13 8.34
C LEU A 193 2.38 -2.96 7.87
N ILE A 194 2.03 -2.09 8.81
CA ILE A 194 1.35 -0.82 8.57
C ILE A 194 2.23 0.25 9.21
N ASN A 195 3.02 0.94 8.41
CA ASN A 195 3.99 1.92 8.90
C ASN A 195 3.50 3.34 8.58
N PRO A 196 3.48 4.26 9.55
CA PRO A 196 3.23 5.66 9.24
C PRO A 196 4.37 6.22 8.38
N VAL A 197 4.01 7.05 7.40
CA VAL A 197 4.94 7.77 6.52
C VAL A 197 4.49 9.22 6.40
N THR A 198 5.42 10.16 6.51
CA THR A 198 5.13 11.60 6.48
C THR A 198 5.53 12.19 5.14
N VAL A 199 4.60 12.84 4.45
CA VAL A 199 4.88 13.47 3.15
C VAL A 199 5.86 14.63 3.33
N VAL A 200 6.98 14.61 2.62
CA VAL A 200 8.03 15.63 2.71
C VAL A 200 8.17 16.49 1.46
N GLY A 201 7.65 16.04 0.33
CA GLY A 201 7.71 16.81 -0.91
C GLY A 201 7.20 16.08 -2.13
N VAL A 202 7.47 16.67 -3.30
CA VAL A 202 7.16 16.12 -4.62
C VAL A 202 8.38 16.29 -5.50
N ALA A 203 8.75 15.26 -6.25
CA ALA A 203 9.81 15.28 -7.24
C ALA A 203 9.21 15.05 -8.63
N LYS A 204 9.77 15.74 -9.64
CA LYS A 204 9.50 15.45 -11.05
C LYS A 204 10.59 14.50 -11.56
N THR A 205 10.22 13.29 -11.93
CA THR A 205 11.12 12.29 -12.50
C THR A 205 10.82 12.08 -13.98
N THR A 206 11.63 11.26 -14.65
CA THR A 206 11.39 10.82 -16.04
C THR A 206 10.08 10.05 -16.17
N THR A 207 9.59 9.44 -15.09
CA THR A 207 8.31 8.71 -15.03
C THR A 207 7.17 9.57 -14.44
N GLY A 208 7.31 10.91 -14.45
CA GLY A 208 6.27 11.85 -13.99
C GLY A 208 6.45 12.36 -12.56
N LEU A 209 5.37 12.89 -11.98
CA LEU A 209 5.40 13.40 -10.61
C LEU A 209 5.33 12.24 -9.60
N GLN A 210 6.28 12.21 -8.67
CA GLN A 210 6.36 11.28 -7.55
C GLN A 210 6.29 12.06 -6.24
N TYR A 211 5.45 11.61 -5.31
CA TYR A 211 5.42 12.15 -3.97
C TYR A 211 6.47 11.45 -3.12
N LEU A 212 7.10 12.22 -2.24
CA LEU A 212 8.13 11.73 -1.34
C LEU A 212 7.58 11.70 0.08
N ALA A 213 7.82 10.61 0.79
CA ALA A 213 7.49 10.48 2.20
C ALA A 213 8.64 9.84 2.99
N GLU A 214 8.83 10.30 4.22
CA GLU A 214 9.79 9.73 5.17
C GLU A 214 9.09 8.74 6.08
N GLY A 215 9.71 7.59 6.31
CA GLY A 215 9.21 6.60 7.26
C GLY A 215 9.87 5.24 7.09
N TYR A 216 9.31 4.25 7.77
CA TYR A 216 9.85 2.90 7.76
C TYR A 216 9.34 2.10 6.55
N TYR A 217 10.26 1.42 5.89
CA TYR A 217 9.96 0.50 4.79
C TYR A 217 10.84 -0.76 4.90
N ARG A 218 10.59 -1.74 4.02
CA ARG A 218 11.42 -2.95 3.91
C ARG A 218 11.79 -3.20 2.45
N VAL A 219 12.93 -3.85 2.24
CA VAL A 219 13.36 -4.26 0.90
C VAL A 219 12.29 -5.11 0.22
N GLY A 220 11.90 -4.68 -0.98
CA GLY A 220 10.82 -5.26 -1.75
C GLY A 220 9.44 -4.67 -1.47
N SER A 221 9.30 -3.61 -0.66
CA SER A 221 8.01 -2.94 -0.44
C SER A 221 7.38 -2.36 -1.70
N SER A 222 8.11 -2.25 -2.81
CA SER A 222 7.65 -1.70 -4.10
C SER A 222 6.31 -2.30 -4.52
N GLY A 223 5.38 -1.43 -4.88
CA GLY A 223 3.98 -1.77 -5.14
C GLY A 223 3.08 -1.82 -3.90
N GLY A 224 3.64 -1.58 -2.71
CA GLY A 224 2.90 -1.48 -1.45
C GLY A 224 1.90 -0.32 -1.46
N ALA A 225 0.78 -0.49 -0.77
CA ALA A 225 -0.29 0.50 -0.73
C ALA A 225 0.04 1.65 0.23
N ILE A 226 -0.25 2.87 -0.19
CA ILE A 226 -0.26 4.06 0.66
C ILE A 226 -1.72 4.39 0.99
N LEU A 227 -2.07 4.38 2.26
CA LEU A 227 -3.42 4.62 2.73
C LEU A 227 -3.56 5.97 3.45
N LYS A 228 -4.70 6.62 3.23
CA LYS A 228 -5.17 7.79 3.98
C LYS A 228 -6.58 7.49 4.50
N ASN A 229 -6.77 7.54 5.81
CA ASN A 229 -8.04 7.19 6.48
C ASN A 229 -8.54 5.78 6.09
N GLY A 230 -7.63 4.80 6.00
CA GLY A 230 -7.94 3.43 5.59
C GLY A 230 -8.27 3.23 4.10
N LYS A 231 -8.20 4.28 3.27
CA LYS A 231 -8.47 4.22 1.83
C LYS A 231 -7.22 4.44 1.00
N LEU A 232 -7.18 3.83 -0.17
CA LEU A 232 -6.03 3.87 -1.08
C LEU A 232 -5.83 5.26 -1.68
N ILE A 233 -4.68 5.88 -1.43
CA ILE A 233 -4.31 7.19 -2.00
C ILE A 233 -3.06 7.11 -2.90
N GLY A 234 -2.23 6.08 -2.72
CA GLY A 234 -1.05 5.91 -3.56
C GLY A 234 -0.48 4.50 -3.58
N ILE A 235 0.50 4.30 -4.46
CA ILE A 235 1.28 3.06 -4.60
C ILE A 235 2.75 3.43 -4.49
N GLN A 236 3.47 2.77 -3.58
CA GLN A 236 4.89 2.95 -3.38
C GLN A 236 5.67 2.44 -4.60
N SER A 237 6.56 3.26 -5.14
CA SER A 237 7.39 2.92 -6.30
C SER A 237 8.78 2.51 -5.84
N SER A 238 9.60 3.47 -5.42
CA SER A 238 11.00 3.26 -5.04
C SER A 238 11.27 3.70 -3.61
N ALA A 239 12.33 3.17 -3.02
CA ALA A 239 12.80 3.60 -1.72
C ALA A 239 14.28 3.97 -1.81
N TYR A 240 14.66 5.03 -1.11
CA TYR A 240 15.99 5.59 -1.08
C TYR A 240 16.53 5.39 0.34
N THR A 241 17.46 4.44 0.48
CA THR A 241 18.18 4.27 1.74
C THR A 241 19.15 5.42 1.89
N VAL A 242 18.98 6.22 2.94
CA VAL A 242 20.06 7.06 3.42
C VAL A 242 21.04 6.11 4.11
N ASN A 243 22.22 5.90 3.53
CA ASN A 243 23.28 5.11 4.16
C ASN A 243 23.77 5.82 5.42
N ALA A 244 23.04 5.68 6.53
CA ALA A 244 23.62 5.88 7.85
C ALA A 244 24.55 4.70 8.09
N ARG A 245 25.83 4.86 7.71
CA ARG A 245 26.89 4.01 8.24
C ARG A 245 26.71 4.02 9.76
N GLU A 246 26.55 2.85 10.38
CA GLU A 246 26.75 2.55 11.83
C GLU A 246 25.58 2.09 12.72
N VAL A 247 24.31 1.94 12.27
CA VAL A 247 23.28 1.37 13.18
C VAL A 247 22.39 0.34 12.50
N GLY A 248 22.41 -0.89 13.02
CA GLY A 248 21.75 -2.09 12.49
C GLY A 248 20.23 -2.18 12.69
N GLU A 249 19.50 -1.07 12.65
CA GLU A 249 18.05 -1.07 12.82
C GLU A 249 17.33 -0.38 11.65
N ILE A 250 16.19 -0.96 11.27
CA ILE A 250 15.16 -0.53 10.32
C ILE A 250 15.45 0.85 9.69
N PRO A 251 15.81 0.93 8.38
CA PRO A 251 16.16 2.22 7.80
C PRO A 251 14.92 3.12 7.78
N LEU A 252 14.94 4.17 8.60
CA LEU A 252 14.23 5.40 8.30
C LEU A 252 14.72 5.84 6.92
N GLY A 253 13.81 5.80 5.96
CA GLY A 253 14.15 6.05 4.57
C GLY A 253 13.15 6.99 3.92
N LEU A 254 13.59 7.49 2.77
CA LEU A 254 12.74 8.26 1.89
C LEU A 254 12.10 7.28 0.91
N ILE A 255 10.78 7.21 0.86
CA ILE A 255 10.05 6.48 -0.17
C ILE A 255 9.48 7.45 -1.19
N SER A 256 9.34 6.96 -2.42
CA SER A 256 8.55 7.60 -3.47
C SER A 256 7.27 6.82 -3.72
N PHE A 257 6.18 7.52 -4.04
CA PHE A 257 4.92 6.90 -4.40
C PHE A 257 4.17 7.70 -5.47
N HIS A 258 3.35 7.01 -6.24
CA HIS A 258 2.43 7.60 -7.20
C HIS A 258 1.04 7.72 -6.60
N LEU A 259 0.39 8.88 -6.79
CA LEU A 259 -1.02 9.03 -6.42
C LEU A 259 -1.93 8.24 -7.35
N VAL A 260 -2.97 7.67 -6.74
CA VAL A 260 -4.02 6.90 -7.43
C VAL A 260 -5.40 7.40 -7.00
N TRP A 261 -6.38 7.25 -7.89
CA TRP A 261 -7.77 7.66 -7.71
C TRP A 261 -8.68 6.78 -8.57
N LYS A 262 -9.97 6.69 -8.26
CA LYS A 262 -10.89 5.74 -8.91
C LYS A 262 -11.00 5.97 -10.42
N ASP A 263 -11.23 7.22 -10.84
CA ASP A 263 -11.47 7.55 -12.25
C ASP A 263 -10.23 7.34 -13.14
N GLN A 264 -9.05 7.14 -12.54
CA GLN A 264 -7.81 6.85 -13.25
C GLN A 264 -7.85 5.52 -14.01
N ILE A 265 -8.61 4.55 -13.50
CA ILE A 265 -8.66 3.18 -14.03
C ILE A 265 -10.06 2.79 -14.49
N LYS A 266 -11.00 3.73 -14.56
CA LYS A 266 -12.41 3.49 -14.86
C LYS A 266 -12.57 2.67 -16.14
N ASP A 267 -11.94 3.10 -17.23
CA ASP A 267 -12.01 2.47 -18.56
C ASP A 267 -11.38 1.05 -18.62
N LEU A 268 -10.72 0.59 -17.55
CA LEU A 268 -10.14 -0.75 -17.46
C LEU A 268 -10.94 -1.69 -16.56
N VAL A 269 -11.84 -1.16 -15.74
CA VAL A 269 -12.54 -1.89 -14.67
C VAL A 269 -14.05 -1.93 -14.91
N GLU A 270 -14.61 -0.91 -15.57
CA GLU A 270 -16.01 -0.82 -16.01
C GLU A 270 -16.13 -1.14 -17.51
#